data_AF-A0A6S6TBQ7-F1
#
_entry.id   AF-A0A6S6TBQ7-F1
#
_cell.length_a   1.000
_cell.length_b   1.000
_cell.length_c   1.000
_cell.angle_alpha   90.00
_cell.angle_beta   90.00
_cell.angle_gamma   90.00
#
_symmetry.space_group_name_H-M   'P 1'
#
loop_
_entity.id
_entity.type
_entity.pdbx_description
1 polymer ?
#
loop_
_entity_poly.entity_id
_entity_poly.type
_entity_poly.pdbx_seq_one_letter_code
_entity_poly.pdbx_strand_id
1 'polypeptide(L)'
;MADEAQTRLLELQMEDLKATYGIAKDAPKSTTNNDRSENSRKIAALYEDAAEYEEELETFEKELEIVQNNEIKDIVNALKEVFPNYEGDYLKEIKAVLEAYWTQFVEVDKTHPKEELTHIKEQEFSQYSDELSAKVKSALIKRWEMLVSIKKEHVAEERAEMKLRGMKPDHIRKVYRKYHGLE
;
A
#
# COMPACT_ATOMS: atom_id res chain seq x y z
N MET A 1 24.53 4.07 39.11
CA MET A 1 24.16 4.58 40.45
C MET A 1 23.02 5.61 40.43
N ALA A 2 22.90 6.52 39.44
CA ALA A 2 21.75 7.44 39.36
C ALA A 2 20.43 6.78 38.91
N ASP A 3 20.53 5.76 38.06
CA ASP A 3 19.38 5.10 37.41
C ASP A 3 18.58 4.18 38.37
N GLU A 4 19.29 3.44 39.24
CA GLU A 4 18.69 2.58 40.26
C GLU A 4 17.96 3.38 41.34
N ALA A 5 18.49 4.55 41.69
CA ALA A 5 17.87 5.44 42.67
C ALA A 5 16.57 6.06 42.13
N GLN A 6 16.53 6.44 40.86
CA GLN A 6 15.31 6.92 40.21
C GLN A 6 14.26 5.82 40.06
N THR A 7 14.69 4.62 39.66
CA THR A 7 13.80 3.45 39.54
C THR A 7 13.15 3.13 40.89
N ARG A 8 13.96 3.10 41.97
CA ARG A 8 13.47 2.84 43.33
C ARG A 8 12.54 3.92 43.85
N LEU A 9 12.78 5.19 43.48
CA LEU A 9 11.90 6.31 43.83
C LEU A 9 10.54 6.19 43.14
N LEU A 10 10.52 5.86 41.84
CA LEU A 10 9.30 5.63 41.07
C LEU A 10 8.49 4.44 41.60
N GLU A 11 9.16 3.37 42.02
CA GLU A 11 8.52 2.22 42.66
C GLU A 11 7.86 2.60 43.98
N LEU A 12 8.54 3.35 44.84
CA LEU A 12 7.99 3.84 46.11
C LEU A 12 6.77 4.75 45.88
N GLN A 13 6.84 5.66 44.90
CA GLN A 13 5.71 6.53 44.54
C GLN A 13 4.50 5.74 44.04
N MET A 14 4.73 4.67 43.27
CA MET A 14 3.68 3.77 42.79
C MET A 14 3.06 2.94 43.90
N GLU A 15 3.84 2.52 44.90
CA GLU A 15 3.33 1.79 46.07
C GLU A 15 2.45 2.68 46.97
N ASP A 16 2.87 3.91 47.24
CA ASP A 16 2.10 4.87 48.04
C ASP A 16 0.77 5.24 47.35
N LEU A 17 0.78 5.42 46.02
CA LEU A 17 -0.43 5.63 45.24
C LEU A 17 -1.38 4.42 45.36
N LYS A 18 -0.88 3.19 45.16
CA LYS A 18 -1.71 1.98 45.29
C LYS A 18 -2.34 1.84 46.68
N ALA A 19 -1.58 2.14 47.74
CA ALA A 19 -2.08 2.11 49.11
C ALA A 19 -3.19 3.16 49.35
N THR A 20 -3.02 4.36 48.80
CA THR A 20 -4.00 5.46 48.94
C THR A 20 -5.34 5.13 48.29
N TYR A 21 -5.33 4.38 47.18
CA TYR A 21 -6.53 3.98 46.44
C TYR A 21 -7.04 2.57 46.79
N GLY A 22 -6.49 1.92 47.81
CA GLY A 22 -6.93 0.59 48.27
C GLY A 22 -6.68 -0.55 47.29
N ILE A 23 -5.72 -0.39 46.38
CA ILE A 23 -5.36 -1.39 45.36
C ILE A 23 -4.38 -2.37 45.99
N ALA A 24 -4.77 -3.65 46.11
CA ALA A 24 -3.90 -4.70 46.64
C ALA A 24 -2.58 -4.78 45.84
N LYS A 25 -1.44 -5.00 46.54
CA LYS A 25 -0.11 -5.10 45.91
C LYS A 25 -0.06 -6.12 44.76
N ASP A 26 -0.89 -7.16 44.86
CA ASP A 26 -1.01 -8.26 43.90
C ASP A 26 -2.31 -8.23 43.07
N ALA A 27 -2.97 -7.07 42.94
CA ALA A 27 -4.10 -6.95 42.04
C ALA A 27 -3.65 -7.35 40.62
N PRO A 28 -4.32 -8.32 39.95
CA PRO A 28 -3.93 -8.74 38.62
C PRO A 28 -3.92 -7.50 37.72
N LYS A 29 -2.80 -7.25 37.03
CA LYS A 29 -2.78 -6.25 35.95
C LYS A 29 -3.97 -6.59 35.05
N SER A 30 -4.94 -5.69 34.93
CA SER A 30 -6.03 -5.85 33.98
C SER A 30 -5.41 -5.93 32.59
N THR A 31 -5.31 -7.15 32.05
CA THR A 31 -4.77 -7.45 30.72
C THR A 31 -5.85 -7.57 29.67
N THR A 32 -7.06 -7.08 29.93
CA THR A 32 -8.05 -6.97 28.86
C THR A 32 -7.73 -5.72 28.04
N ASN A 33 -6.74 -5.84 27.15
CA ASN A 33 -6.69 -5.01 25.96
C ASN A 33 -7.97 -5.33 25.19
N ASN A 34 -9.02 -4.53 25.42
CA ASN A 34 -10.16 -4.58 24.54
C ASN A 34 -9.69 -3.93 23.23
N ASP A 35 -9.23 -4.77 22.31
CA ASP A 35 -8.74 -4.35 20.99
C ASP A 35 -9.85 -3.62 20.20
N ARG A 36 -11.12 -3.73 20.62
CA ARG A 36 -12.28 -2.97 20.10
C ARG A 36 -12.70 -1.78 20.98
N SER A 37 -11.83 -1.32 21.86
CA SER A 37 -12.09 -0.13 22.68
C SER A 37 -12.19 1.15 21.82
N GLU A 38 -12.86 2.17 22.35
CA GLU A 38 -13.00 3.46 21.67
C GLU A 38 -11.64 4.13 21.37
N ASN A 39 -10.65 3.92 22.24
CA ASN A 39 -9.28 4.38 22.02
C ASN A 39 -8.58 3.62 20.88
N SER A 40 -8.77 2.31 20.79
CA SER A 40 -8.21 1.51 19.69
C SER A 40 -8.82 1.91 18.36
N ARG A 41 -10.13 2.20 18.32
CA ARG A 41 -10.80 2.77 17.14
C ARG A 41 -10.20 4.11 16.71
N LYS A 42 -10.00 5.04 17.65
CA LYS A 42 -9.41 6.36 17.34
C LYS A 42 -7.98 6.26 16.83
N ILE A 43 -7.20 5.34 17.37
CA ILE A 43 -5.83 5.08 16.91
C ILE A 43 -5.83 4.39 15.54
N ALA A 44 -6.70 3.39 15.34
CA ALA A 44 -6.84 2.71 14.05
C ALA A 44 -7.25 3.68 12.93
N ALA A 45 -8.16 4.61 13.20
CA ALA A 45 -8.57 5.63 12.23
C ALA A 45 -7.41 6.50 11.72
N LEU A 46 -6.34 6.68 12.51
CA LEU A 46 -5.14 7.40 12.08
C LEU A 46 -4.27 6.63 11.08
N TYR A 47 -4.60 5.35 10.83
CA TYR A 47 -3.90 4.48 9.88
C TYR A 47 -4.75 4.10 8.68
N GLU A 48 -6.02 4.52 8.61
CA GLU A 48 -6.93 4.09 7.54
C GLU A 48 -6.37 4.46 6.17
N ASP A 49 -5.95 5.72 5.98
CA ASP A 49 -5.37 6.20 4.72
C ASP A 49 -4.07 5.44 4.37
N ALA A 50 -3.19 5.23 5.36
CA ALA A 50 -1.96 4.46 5.16
C ALA A 50 -2.22 2.98 4.85
N ALA A 51 -3.28 2.39 5.41
CA ALA A 51 -3.69 1.01 5.15
C ALA A 51 -4.25 0.86 3.74
N GLU A 52 -5.08 1.80 3.29
CA GLU A 52 -5.61 1.82 1.93
C GLU A 52 -4.46 1.90 0.91
N TYR A 53 -3.50 2.81 1.11
CA TYR A 53 -2.32 2.88 0.24
C TYR A 53 -1.44 1.63 0.31
N GLU A 54 -1.32 0.96 1.47
CA GLU A 54 -0.59 -0.30 1.59
C GLU A 54 -1.27 -1.44 0.82
N GLU A 55 -2.61 -1.53 0.87
CA GLU A 55 -3.38 -2.54 0.15
C GLU A 55 -3.32 -2.33 -1.37
N GLU A 56 -3.49 -1.08 -1.81
CA GLU A 56 -3.33 -0.71 -3.21
C GLU A 56 -1.90 -0.99 -3.70
N LEU A 57 -0.89 -0.67 -2.88
CA LEU A 57 0.51 -0.94 -3.21
C LEU A 57 0.74 -2.45 -3.40
N GLU A 58 0.25 -3.29 -2.50
CA GLU A 58 0.38 -4.74 -2.63
C GLU A 58 -0.30 -5.25 -3.91
N THR A 59 -1.45 -4.67 -4.25
CA THR A 59 -2.16 -4.98 -5.50
C THR A 59 -1.33 -4.59 -6.72
N PHE A 60 -0.81 -3.36 -6.78
CA PHE A 60 0.03 -2.91 -7.89
C PHE A 60 1.35 -3.68 -8.01
N GLU A 61 1.94 -4.12 -6.90
CA GLU A 61 3.16 -4.95 -6.92
C GLU A 61 2.87 -6.33 -7.53
N LYS A 62 1.73 -6.95 -7.19
CA LYS A 62 1.28 -8.21 -7.81
C LYS A 62 0.95 -8.04 -9.29
N GLU A 63 0.26 -6.96 -9.66
CA GLU A 63 -0.01 -6.65 -11.07
C GLU A 63 1.28 -6.44 -11.87
N LEU A 64 2.27 -5.73 -11.30
CA LEU A 64 3.56 -5.52 -11.92
C LEU A 64 4.29 -6.85 -12.16
N GLU A 65 4.26 -7.76 -11.18
CA GLU A 65 4.83 -9.10 -11.33
C GLU A 65 4.17 -9.88 -12.49
N ILE A 66 2.84 -9.79 -12.61
CA ILE A 66 2.09 -10.40 -13.72
C ILE A 66 2.53 -9.81 -15.06
N VAL A 67 2.61 -8.47 -15.16
CA VAL A 67 3.02 -7.78 -16.39
C VAL A 67 4.46 -8.15 -16.77
N GLN A 68 5.37 -8.29 -15.81
CA GLN A 68 6.75 -8.68 -16.06
C GLN A 68 6.88 -10.12 -16.56
N ASN A 69 6.15 -11.05 -15.94
CA ASN A 69 6.29 -12.48 -16.19
C ASN A 69 5.50 -13.00 -17.41
N ASN A 70 4.49 -12.27 -17.88
CA ASN A 70 3.63 -12.72 -18.99
C ASN A 70 3.92 -12.00 -20.30
N GLU A 71 3.60 -12.64 -21.43
CA GLU A 71 3.61 -11.98 -22.74
C GLU A 71 2.42 -11.01 -22.85
N ILE A 72 2.55 -9.97 -23.69
CA ILE A 72 1.54 -8.90 -23.75
C ILE A 72 0.13 -9.38 -24.10
N LYS A 73 0.05 -10.41 -24.93
CA LYS A 73 -1.21 -11.07 -25.31
C LYS A 73 -1.88 -11.80 -24.15
N ASP A 74 -1.11 -12.23 -23.15
CA ASP A 74 -1.56 -13.06 -22.04
C ASP A 74 -1.80 -12.27 -20.74
N ILE A 75 -1.25 -11.05 -20.63
CA ILE A 75 -1.37 -10.18 -19.43
C ILE A 75 -2.82 -10.04 -18.96
N VAL A 76 -3.75 -9.76 -19.89
CA VAL A 76 -5.16 -9.53 -19.54
C VAL A 76 -5.80 -10.78 -18.92
N ASN A 77 -5.46 -11.96 -19.44
CA ASN A 77 -5.99 -13.21 -18.92
C ASN A 77 -5.37 -13.53 -17.56
N ALA A 78 -4.05 -13.36 -17.42
CA ALA A 78 -3.35 -13.56 -16.15
C ALA A 78 -3.88 -12.64 -15.04
N LEU A 79 -4.16 -11.36 -15.36
CA LEU A 79 -4.78 -10.43 -14.40
C LEU A 79 -6.17 -10.88 -13.96
N LYS A 80 -7.01 -11.36 -14.90
CA LYS A 80 -8.35 -11.89 -14.58
C LYS A 80 -8.31 -13.15 -13.72
N GLU A 81 -7.30 -14.00 -13.91
CA GLU A 81 -7.12 -15.20 -13.10
C GLU A 81 -6.71 -14.88 -11.66
N VAL A 82 -5.81 -13.90 -11.46
CA VAL A 82 -5.34 -13.50 -10.13
C VAL A 82 -6.37 -12.62 -9.41
N PHE A 83 -7.10 -11.78 -10.14
CA PHE A 83 -8.11 -10.87 -9.62
C PHE A 83 -9.50 -11.16 -10.19
N PRO A 84 -10.12 -12.32 -9.84
CA PRO A 84 -11.40 -12.73 -10.40
C PRO A 84 -12.58 -11.86 -9.94
N ASN A 85 -12.43 -11.15 -8.82
CA ASN A 85 -13.45 -10.28 -8.24
C ASN A 85 -13.32 -8.83 -8.71
N TYR A 86 -12.41 -8.53 -9.63
CA TYR A 86 -12.25 -7.19 -10.16
C TYR A 86 -13.45 -6.82 -11.04
N GLU A 87 -14.14 -5.73 -10.70
CA GLU A 87 -15.36 -5.29 -11.37
C GLU A 87 -15.10 -4.56 -12.72
N GLY A 88 -13.86 -4.15 -12.96
CA GLY A 88 -13.45 -3.41 -14.16
C GLY A 88 -13.12 -4.30 -15.36
N ASP A 89 -12.65 -3.64 -16.44
CA ASP A 89 -12.26 -4.31 -17.69
C ASP A 89 -10.79 -4.02 -18.01
N TYR A 90 -9.90 -4.90 -17.52
CA TYR A 90 -8.45 -4.78 -17.71
C TYR A 90 -8.05 -4.55 -19.16
N LEU A 91 -8.77 -5.14 -20.14
CA LEU A 91 -8.44 -4.94 -21.55
C LEU A 91 -8.65 -3.49 -21.97
N LYS A 92 -9.79 -2.90 -21.59
CA LYS A 92 -10.12 -1.51 -21.91
C LYS A 92 -9.20 -0.54 -21.19
N GLU A 93 -8.92 -0.78 -19.92
CA GLU A 93 -8.06 0.09 -19.13
C GLU A 93 -6.62 0.08 -19.64
N ILE A 94 -6.05 -1.09 -19.88
CA ILE A 94 -4.71 -1.21 -20.44
C ILE A 94 -4.65 -0.55 -21.82
N LYS A 95 -5.65 -0.79 -22.70
CA LYS A 95 -5.71 -0.11 -24.01
C LYS A 95 -5.78 1.40 -23.87
N ALA A 96 -6.66 1.93 -23.01
CA ALA A 96 -6.80 3.37 -22.83
C ALA A 96 -5.49 4.01 -22.31
N VAL A 97 -4.82 3.36 -21.35
CA VAL A 97 -3.53 3.81 -20.83
C VAL A 97 -2.47 3.79 -21.93
N LEU A 98 -2.40 2.72 -22.71
CA LEU A 98 -1.47 2.61 -23.83
C LEU A 98 -1.71 3.66 -24.90
N GLU A 99 -2.97 3.89 -25.28
CA GLU A 99 -3.34 4.89 -26.26
C GLU A 99 -2.94 6.30 -25.80
N ALA A 100 -3.22 6.67 -24.55
CA ALA A 100 -2.82 7.96 -23.99
C ALA A 100 -1.29 8.11 -23.98
N TYR A 101 -0.57 7.06 -23.56
CA TYR A 101 0.88 7.07 -23.47
C TYR A 101 1.54 7.15 -24.85
N TRP A 102 1.05 6.40 -25.84
CA TRP A 102 1.58 6.47 -27.20
C TRP A 102 1.20 7.76 -27.92
N THR A 103 0.05 8.33 -27.60
CA THR A 103 -0.35 9.66 -28.11
C THR A 103 0.67 10.71 -27.67
N GLN A 104 1.09 10.70 -26.39
CA GLN A 104 2.16 11.57 -25.91
C GLN A 104 3.46 11.38 -26.70
N PHE A 105 3.90 10.12 -26.89
CA PHE A 105 5.14 9.83 -27.62
C PHE A 105 5.13 10.26 -29.08
N VAL A 106 3.98 10.14 -29.75
CA VAL A 106 3.85 10.45 -31.17
C VAL A 106 3.60 11.95 -31.40
N GLU A 107 2.68 12.54 -30.64
CA GLU A 107 2.20 13.90 -30.89
C GLU A 107 3.05 14.97 -30.20
N VAL A 108 3.52 14.68 -28.98
CA VAL A 108 4.26 15.65 -28.16
C VAL A 108 5.76 15.41 -28.28
N ASP A 109 6.22 14.21 -27.92
CA ASP A 109 7.65 13.91 -27.83
C ASP A 109 8.27 13.60 -29.20
N LYS A 110 7.44 13.20 -30.18
CA LYS A 110 7.82 12.84 -31.55
C LYS A 110 8.93 11.77 -31.61
N THR A 111 8.90 10.84 -30.67
CA THR A 111 9.91 9.77 -30.54
C THR A 111 9.51 8.48 -31.26
N HIS A 112 8.22 8.32 -31.56
CA HIS A 112 7.66 7.12 -32.20
C HIS A 112 6.88 7.48 -33.48
N PRO A 113 6.80 6.56 -34.46
CA PRO A 113 6.04 6.77 -35.68
C PRO A 113 4.53 6.74 -35.42
N LYS A 114 3.77 7.48 -36.24
CA LYS A 114 2.30 7.53 -36.17
C LYS A 114 1.65 6.16 -36.43
N GLU A 115 2.29 5.32 -37.24
CA GLU A 115 1.84 3.98 -37.57
C GLU A 115 1.70 3.08 -36.33
N GLU A 116 2.64 3.20 -35.38
CA GLU A 116 2.57 2.43 -34.12
C GLU A 116 1.36 2.86 -33.27
N LEU A 117 1.00 4.15 -33.24
CA LEU A 117 -0.20 4.63 -32.55
C LEU A 117 -1.48 4.08 -33.21
N THR A 118 -1.52 4.01 -34.54
CA THR A 118 -2.64 3.39 -35.27
C THR A 118 -2.77 1.91 -34.92
N HIS A 119 -1.65 1.17 -34.91
CA HIS A 119 -1.65 -0.23 -34.51
C HIS A 119 -2.14 -0.42 -33.08
N ILE A 120 -1.73 0.43 -32.14
CA ILE A 120 -2.16 0.31 -30.75
C ILE A 120 -3.67 0.52 -30.59
N LYS A 121 -4.25 1.48 -31.33
CA LYS A 121 -5.70 1.76 -31.32
C LYS A 121 -6.52 0.64 -31.96
N GLU A 122 -6.09 0.16 -33.12
CA GLU A 122 -6.93 -0.68 -33.98
C GLU A 122 -6.71 -2.18 -33.80
N GLN A 123 -5.49 -2.60 -33.44
CA GLN A 123 -5.14 -4.02 -33.37
C GLN A 123 -5.31 -4.62 -31.97
N GLU A 124 -5.39 -5.94 -31.90
CA GLU A 124 -5.31 -6.70 -30.65
C GLU A 124 -3.85 -6.97 -30.27
N PHE A 125 -3.59 -7.21 -28.98
CA PHE A 125 -2.24 -7.50 -28.49
C PHE A 125 -1.60 -8.73 -29.15
N SER A 126 -2.39 -9.67 -29.64
CA SER A 126 -1.94 -10.85 -30.38
C SER A 126 -1.43 -10.55 -31.79
N GLN A 127 -1.76 -9.37 -32.34
CA GLN A 127 -1.44 -8.95 -33.70
C GLN A 127 -0.22 -8.02 -33.77
N TYR A 128 0.30 -7.59 -32.62
CA TYR A 128 1.50 -6.76 -32.58
C TYR A 128 2.71 -7.55 -33.05
N SER A 129 3.60 -6.88 -33.80
CA SER A 129 4.92 -7.45 -34.10
C SER A 129 5.70 -7.67 -32.80
N ASP A 130 6.68 -8.56 -32.82
CA ASP A 130 7.53 -8.82 -31.64
C ASP A 130 8.21 -7.54 -31.12
N GLU A 131 8.63 -6.66 -32.05
CA GLU A 131 9.24 -5.37 -31.70
C GLU A 131 8.24 -4.44 -31.01
N LEU A 132 7.03 -4.28 -31.55
CA LEU A 132 6.00 -3.45 -30.93
C LEU A 132 5.57 -4.03 -29.59
N SER A 133 5.38 -5.35 -29.51
CA SER A 133 5.05 -6.07 -28.27
C SER A 133 6.08 -5.81 -27.17
N ALA A 134 7.37 -5.85 -27.49
CA ALA A 134 8.43 -5.57 -26.53
C ALA A 134 8.44 -4.11 -26.08
N LYS A 135 8.25 -3.14 -27.01
CA LYS A 135 8.17 -1.71 -26.66
C LYS A 135 6.98 -1.42 -25.77
N VAL A 136 5.80 -1.92 -26.14
CA VAL A 136 4.55 -1.73 -25.38
C VAL A 136 4.67 -2.38 -24.00
N LYS A 137 5.20 -3.62 -23.91
CA LYS A 137 5.44 -4.27 -22.62
C LYS A 137 6.40 -3.46 -21.74
N SER A 138 7.50 -2.97 -22.30
CA SER A 138 8.45 -2.12 -21.55
C SER A 138 7.80 -0.82 -21.05
N ALA A 139 6.95 -0.20 -21.87
CA ALA A 139 6.19 0.98 -21.48
C ALA A 139 5.21 0.70 -20.33
N LEU A 140 4.48 -0.42 -20.40
CA LEU A 140 3.60 -0.86 -19.31
C LEU A 140 4.38 -1.10 -18.02
N ILE A 141 5.49 -1.85 -18.08
CA ILE A 141 6.32 -2.12 -16.90
C ILE A 141 6.76 -0.82 -16.23
N LYS A 142 7.33 0.12 -17.00
CA LYS A 142 7.76 1.43 -16.46
C LYS A 142 6.60 2.22 -15.84
N ARG A 143 5.41 2.12 -16.43
CA ARG A 143 4.22 2.80 -15.90
C ARG A 143 3.78 2.18 -14.58
N TRP A 144 3.72 0.86 -14.46
CA TRP A 144 3.40 0.19 -13.20
C TRP A 144 4.47 0.44 -12.14
N GLU A 145 5.76 0.39 -12.49
CA GLU A 145 6.86 0.74 -11.57
C GLU A 145 6.70 2.17 -11.01
N MET A 146 6.28 3.12 -11.86
CA MET A 146 5.99 4.49 -11.44
C MET A 146 4.80 4.55 -10.46
N LEU A 147 3.71 3.81 -10.73
CA LEU A 147 2.56 3.75 -9.82
C LEU A 147 2.94 3.15 -8.46
N VAL A 148 3.70 2.05 -8.46
CA VAL A 148 4.25 1.44 -7.25
C VAL A 148 5.12 2.44 -6.48
N SER A 149 5.97 3.20 -7.18
CA SER A 149 6.81 4.23 -6.55
C SER A 149 5.99 5.35 -5.92
N ILE A 150 4.96 5.85 -6.60
CA ILE A 150 4.07 6.91 -6.08
C ILE A 150 3.34 6.40 -4.83
N LYS A 151 2.80 5.18 -4.86
CA LYS A 151 2.11 4.61 -3.68
C LYS A 151 3.06 4.38 -2.51
N LYS A 152 4.31 3.95 -2.76
CA LYS A 152 5.36 3.88 -1.73
C LYS A 152 5.63 5.24 -1.09
N GLU A 153 5.62 6.31 -1.89
CA GLU A 153 5.79 7.68 -1.41
C GLU A 153 4.60 8.10 -0.52
N HIS A 154 3.36 7.89 -0.96
CA HIS A 154 2.18 8.20 -0.13
C HIS A 154 2.19 7.45 1.21
N VAL A 155 2.51 6.15 1.23
CA VAL A 155 2.66 5.38 2.49
C VAL A 155 3.75 6.00 3.39
N ALA A 156 4.85 6.45 2.80
CA ALA A 156 5.93 7.09 3.54
C ALA A 156 5.52 8.46 4.11
N GLU A 157 4.76 9.25 3.35
CA GLU A 157 4.21 10.54 3.77
C GLU A 157 3.25 10.38 4.95
N GLU A 158 2.27 9.48 4.86
CA GLU A 158 1.33 9.20 5.96
C GLU A 158 2.07 8.79 7.24
N ARG A 159 3.08 7.92 7.10
CA ARG A 159 3.92 7.51 8.25
C ARG A 159 4.76 8.66 8.78
N ALA A 160 5.19 9.60 7.94
CA ALA A 160 5.92 10.78 8.37
C ALA A 160 5.01 11.74 9.14
N GLU A 161 3.76 11.94 8.68
CA GLU A 161 2.77 12.74 9.39
C GLU A 161 2.48 12.21 10.80
N MET A 162 2.30 10.89 10.93
CA MET A 162 2.12 10.24 12.24
C MET A 162 3.30 10.52 13.17
N LYS A 163 4.54 10.48 12.65
CA LYS A 163 5.75 10.82 13.43
C LYS A 163 5.79 12.29 13.84
N LEU A 164 5.41 13.21 12.95
CA LEU A 164 5.33 14.65 13.26
C LEU A 164 4.35 14.94 14.40
N ARG A 165 3.27 14.15 14.50
CA ARG A 165 2.30 14.20 15.61
C ARG A 165 2.78 13.50 16.88
N GLY A 166 4.04 13.05 16.93
CA GLY A 166 4.65 12.38 18.08
C GLY A 166 4.23 10.91 18.25
N MET A 167 3.59 10.32 17.23
CA MET A 167 3.09 8.95 17.27
C MET A 167 4.05 7.99 16.59
N LYS A 168 4.02 6.71 16.98
CA LYS A 168 4.83 5.65 16.39
C LYS A 168 4.01 4.90 15.32
N PRO A 169 4.32 5.02 14.02
CA PRO A 169 3.52 4.41 12.96
C PRO A 169 3.36 2.90 13.11
N ASP A 170 4.42 2.18 13.49
CA ASP A 170 4.34 0.72 13.69
C ASP A 170 3.40 0.32 14.83
N HIS A 171 3.31 1.16 15.88
CA HIS A 171 2.36 0.93 16.96
C HIS A 171 0.93 1.15 16.49
N ILE A 172 0.70 2.25 15.74
CA ILE A 172 -0.60 2.57 15.16
C ILE A 172 -1.04 1.44 14.20
N ARG A 173 -0.16 0.99 13.29
CA ARG A 173 -0.39 -0.13 12.37
C ARG A 173 -0.79 -1.40 13.10
N LYS A 174 -0.12 -1.72 14.21
CA LYS A 174 -0.45 -2.89 15.03
C LYS A 174 -1.83 -2.77 15.67
N VAL A 175 -2.17 -1.59 16.20
CA VAL A 175 -3.51 -1.34 16.78
C VAL A 175 -4.58 -1.44 15.69
N TYR A 176 -4.33 -0.89 14.51
CA TYR A 176 -5.20 -1.03 13.34
C TYR A 176 -5.44 -2.49 12.99
N ARG A 177 -4.38 -3.29 12.78
CA ARG A 177 -4.51 -4.72 12.44
C ARG A 177 -5.32 -5.49 13.48
N LYS A 178 -5.05 -5.29 14.75
CA LYS A 178 -5.81 -5.92 15.84
C LYS A 178 -7.28 -5.49 15.88
N TYR A 179 -7.56 -4.20 15.72
CA TYR A 179 -8.92 -3.66 15.72
C TYR A 179 -9.76 -4.28 14.58
N HIS A 180 -9.15 -4.45 13.40
CA HIS A 180 -9.79 -5.05 12.22
C HIS A 180 -9.70 -6.59 12.15
N GLY A 181 -9.02 -7.24 13.09
CA GLY A 181 -8.89 -8.71 13.12
C GLY A 181 -7.96 -9.28 12.04
N LEU A 182 -6.97 -8.51 11.62
CA LEU A 182 -5.95 -8.87 10.62
C LEU A 182 -4.67 -9.46 11.27
N GLU A 183 -4.68 -9.68 12.59
CA GLU A 183 -3.57 -10.20 13.43
C GLU A 183 -4.03 -11.30 14.39
#